data_AF-A0A480AAU3-F1
#
_entry.id   AF-A0A480AAU3-F1
#
_cell.length_a   1.000
_cell.length_b   1.000
_cell.length_c   1.000
_cell.angle_alpha   90.00
_cell.angle_beta   90.00
_cell.angle_gamma   90.00
#
_symmetry.space_group_name_H-M   'P 1'
#
loop_
_entity.id
_entity.type
_entity.pdbx_description
1 polymer ?
#
loop_
_entity_poly.entity_id
_entity_poly.type
_entity_poly.pdbx_seq_one_letter_code
_entity_poly.pdbx_strand_id
1 'polypeptide(L)'
;MGNITINQHYVPQFLLRNFGWKAKKGIFRINIFDTKNCSIRPNQNISQVFSQNFFYDQDTSIEKFLNEIETPASTLVEQVINGNFKILENENNKSLIMAFISSFRHFYKCFFPTLSYLFKWANNEMISLNFYFYF
;
A
#
# COMPACT_ATOMS: atom_id res chain seq x y z
N MET A 1 -20.66 -6.09 -25.78
CA MET A 1 -19.31 -5.69 -25.32
C MET A 1 -19.00 -6.52 -24.09
N GLY A 2 -17.92 -7.33 -24.11
CA GLY A 2 -17.57 -8.15 -22.96
C GLY A 2 -17.20 -7.24 -21.79
N ASN A 3 -17.80 -7.46 -20.62
CA ASN A 3 -17.39 -6.78 -19.39
C ASN A 3 -15.93 -7.14 -19.13
N ILE A 4 -15.02 -6.21 -19.43
CA ILE A 4 -13.62 -6.31 -19.02
C ILE A 4 -13.66 -6.27 -17.50
N THR A 5 -13.36 -7.40 -16.87
CA THR A 5 -13.28 -7.45 -15.42
C THR A 5 -11.96 -6.80 -15.03
N ILE A 6 -12.04 -5.60 -14.45
CA ILE A 6 -10.86 -4.85 -14.03
C ILE A 6 -10.65 -5.13 -12.54
N ASN A 7 -9.51 -5.78 -12.25
CA ASN A 7 -9.12 -6.13 -10.90
C ASN A 7 -8.36 -4.96 -10.28
N GLN A 8 -8.99 -4.29 -9.31
CA GLN A 8 -8.47 -3.05 -8.73
C GLN A 8 -7.81 -3.32 -7.39
N HIS A 9 -6.62 -2.75 -7.18
CA HIS A 9 -5.88 -2.91 -5.92
C HIS A 9 -6.40 -1.95 -4.85
N TYR A 10 -6.88 -2.52 -3.75
CA TYR A 10 -7.27 -1.75 -2.56
C TYR A 10 -6.10 -1.48 -1.60
N VAL A 11 -5.00 -2.24 -1.75
CA VAL A 11 -3.70 -1.86 -1.18
C VAL A 11 -2.71 -1.61 -2.32
N PRO A 12 -2.07 -0.42 -2.37
CA PRO A 12 -1.00 -0.11 -3.30
C PRO A 12 0.04 -1.20 -3.43
N GLN A 13 0.37 -1.56 -4.66
CA GLN A 13 1.44 -2.53 -4.90
C GLN A 13 2.78 -2.00 -4.40
N PHE A 14 3.02 -0.69 -4.50
CA PHE A 14 4.23 -0.07 -3.95
C PHE A 14 4.44 -0.40 -2.46
N LEU A 15 3.39 -0.25 -1.64
CA LEU A 15 3.47 -0.56 -0.21
C LEU A 15 3.74 -2.04 0.03
N LEU A 16 3.07 -2.91 -0.72
CA LEU A 16 3.23 -4.36 -0.59
C LEU A 16 4.65 -4.83 -0.92
N ARG A 17 5.38 -4.13 -1.81
CA ARG A 17 6.78 -4.47 -2.15
C ARG A 17 7.71 -4.38 -0.94
N ASN A 18 7.45 -3.50 0.01
CA ASN A 18 8.24 -3.36 1.24
C ASN A 18 8.09 -4.56 2.19
N PHE A 19 7.05 -5.37 2.02
CA PHE A 19 6.81 -6.61 2.78
C PHE A 19 7.09 -7.88 1.96
N GLY A 20 7.51 -7.70 0.71
CA GLY A 20 7.75 -8.78 -0.23
C GLY A 20 9.22 -9.00 -0.53
N TRP A 21 9.50 -9.94 -1.43
CA TRP A 21 10.83 -10.16 -1.99
C TRP A 21 10.74 -10.34 -3.50
N LYS A 22 11.85 -10.07 -4.18
CA LYS A 22 11.98 -10.23 -5.63
C LYS A 22 12.29 -11.70 -5.95
N ALA A 23 11.38 -12.37 -6.62
CA ALA A 23 11.58 -13.73 -7.12
C ALA A 23 12.28 -13.75 -8.49
N LYS A 24 12.50 -14.94 -9.04
CA LYS A 24 13.06 -15.13 -10.39
C LYS A 24 12.24 -14.32 -11.42
N LYS A 25 12.93 -13.72 -12.39
CA LYS A 25 12.36 -12.83 -13.43
C LYS A 25 11.82 -11.48 -12.91
N GLY A 26 12.18 -11.06 -11.70
CA GLY A 26 11.85 -9.74 -11.19
C GLY A 26 10.41 -9.55 -10.69
N ILE A 27 9.66 -10.65 -10.56
CA ILE A 27 8.30 -10.64 -10.02
C ILE A 27 8.37 -10.54 -8.50
N PHE A 28 7.66 -9.57 -7.90
CA PHE A 28 7.57 -9.47 -6.45
C PHE A 28 6.58 -10.48 -5.87
N ARG A 29 7.01 -11.13 -4.79
CA ARG A 29 6.22 -12.12 -4.05
C ARG A 29 6.06 -11.70 -2.60
N ILE A 30 4.96 -12.11 -1.99
CA ILE A 30 4.65 -11.85 -0.58
C ILE A 30 4.05 -13.12 0.06
N ASN A 31 4.24 -13.27 1.36
CA ASN A 31 3.55 -14.28 2.16
C ASN A 31 2.35 -13.63 2.84
N ILE A 32 1.18 -14.26 2.77
CA ILE A 32 -0.04 -13.73 3.37
C ILE A 32 -0.51 -14.68 4.47
N PHE A 33 -0.74 -14.14 5.65
CA PHE A 33 -1.47 -14.86 6.69
C PHE A 33 -2.97 -14.64 6.50
N ASP A 34 -3.70 -15.72 6.25
CA ASP A 34 -5.17 -15.71 6.18
C ASP A 34 -5.73 -15.96 7.59
N THR A 35 -6.29 -14.92 8.18
CA THR A 35 -6.86 -14.97 9.53
C THR A 35 -8.14 -15.79 9.61
N LYS A 36 -8.89 -15.96 8.51
CA LYS A 36 -10.13 -16.76 8.51
C LYS A 36 -9.81 -18.24 8.60
N ASN A 37 -8.77 -18.66 7.88
CA ASN A 37 -8.36 -20.05 7.78
C ASN A 37 -7.17 -20.38 8.70
N CYS A 38 -6.69 -19.41 9.49
CA CYS A 38 -5.49 -19.50 10.33
C CYS A 38 -4.30 -20.15 9.60
N SER A 39 -4.08 -19.79 8.34
CA SER A 39 -3.09 -20.46 7.48
C SER A 39 -2.22 -19.46 6.72
N ILE A 40 -1.00 -19.89 6.40
CA ILE A 40 -0.05 -19.11 5.61
C ILE A 40 -0.20 -19.49 4.15
N ARG A 41 -0.37 -18.48 3.29
CA ARG A 41 -0.33 -18.60 1.83
C ARG A 41 1.01 -18.04 1.33
N PRO A 42 2.01 -18.90 1.04
CA PRO A 42 3.33 -18.43 0.67
C PRO A 42 3.41 -18.06 -0.81
N ASN A 43 4.46 -17.30 -1.18
CA ASN A 43 4.84 -17.02 -2.58
C ASN A 43 3.74 -16.40 -3.46
N GLN A 44 2.84 -15.60 -2.89
CA GLN A 44 1.75 -14.99 -3.65
C GLN A 44 2.27 -13.83 -4.50
N ASN A 45 1.71 -13.65 -5.70
CA ASN A 45 2.09 -12.54 -6.58
C ASN A 45 1.42 -11.25 -6.10
N ILE A 46 2.22 -10.20 -5.86
CA ILE A 46 1.71 -8.89 -5.41
C ILE A 46 0.63 -8.34 -6.37
N SER A 47 0.75 -8.59 -7.68
CA SER A 47 -0.23 -8.11 -8.67
C SER A 47 -1.58 -8.83 -8.64
N GLN A 48 -1.75 -9.84 -7.78
CA GLN A 48 -2.97 -10.65 -7.69
C GLN A 48 -3.57 -10.68 -6.29
N VAL A 49 -2.87 -10.11 -5.31
CA VAL A 49 -3.30 -10.08 -3.92
C VAL A 49 -3.68 -8.67 -3.53
N PHE A 50 -4.54 -8.58 -2.51
CA PHE A 50 -5.10 -7.30 -2.07
C PHE A 50 -5.76 -6.50 -3.20
N SER A 51 -6.42 -7.23 -4.09
CA SER A 51 -7.15 -6.72 -5.25
C SER A 51 -8.53 -7.35 -5.31
N GLN A 52 -9.51 -6.61 -5.81
CA GLN A 52 -10.86 -7.10 -6.05
C GLN A 52 -11.43 -6.48 -7.33
N ASN A 53 -12.27 -7.22 -8.03
CA ASN A 53 -12.95 -6.72 -9.22
C ASN A 53 -13.85 -5.53 -8.87
N PHE A 54 -13.69 -4.42 -9.60
CA PHE A 54 -14.48 -3.20 -9.45
C PHE A 54 -14.56 -2.71 -8.00
N PHE A 55 -13.43 -2.79 -7.28
CA PHE A 55 -13.36 -2.43 -5.86
C PHE A 55 -13.78 -0.97 -5.60
N TYR A 56 -13.32 -0.05 -6.44
CA TYR A 56 -13.60 1.38 -6.31
C TYR A 56 -14.79 1.80 -7.18
N ASP A 57 -14.76 1.41 -8.45
CA ASP A 57 -15.72 1.84 -9.46
C ASP A 57 -15.73 0.89 -10.66
N GLN A 58 -16.79 0.97 -11.46
CA GLN A 58 -16.89 0.23 -12.72
C GLN A 58 -16.11 0.91 -13.86
N ASP A 59 -15.89 2.22 -13.75
CA ASP A 59 -15.34 3.05 -14.81
C ASP A 59 -13.83 3.34 -14.66
N THR A 60 -13.17 2.79 -13.63
CA THR A 60 -11.72 2.93 -13.36
C THR A 60 -11.19 4.34 -13.12
N SER A 61 -12.07 5.32 -12.96
CA SER A 61 -11.73 6.71 -12.70
C SER A 61 -10.92 6.86 -11.40
N ILE A 62 -11.32 6.13 -10.35
CA ILE A 62 -10.66 6.19 -9.05
C ILE A 62 -9.27 5.54 -9.11
N GLU A 63 -9.15 4.38 -9.76
CA GLU A 63 -7.87 3.70 -9.95
C GLU A 63 -6.89 4.55 -10.76
N LYS A 64 -7.36 5.22 -11.81
CA LYS A 64 -6.53 6.13 -12.61
C LYS A 64 -6.02 7.30 -11.77
N PHE A 65 -6.91 7.96 -11.02
CA PHE A 65 -6.55 9.04 -10.11
C PHE A 65 -5.52 8.60 -9.05
N LEU A 66 -5.70 7.41 -8.48
CA LEU A 66 -4.76 6.84 -7.53
C LEU A 66 -3.39 6.60 -8.15
N ASN A 67 -3.34 6.05 -9.37
CA ASN A 67 -2.08 5.84 -10.08
C ASN A 67 -1.34 7.16 -10.39
N GLU A 68 -2.07 8.24 -10.68
CA GLU A 68 -1.51 9.58 -10.92
C GLU A 68 -0.83 10.17 -9.67
N ILE A 69 -1.29 9.79 -8.47
CA ILE A 69 -0.69 10.21 -7.18
C ILE A 69 0.40 9.21 -6.73
N GLU A 70 0.12 7.91 -6.79
CA GLU A 70 1.01 6.84 -6.30
C GLU A 70 2.32 6.81 -7.08
N THR A 71 2.28 6.93 -8.40
CA THR A 71 3.49 6.83 -9.23
C THR A 71 4.56 7.86 -8.82
N PRO A 72 4.28 9.18 -8.80
CA PRO A 72 5.28 10.15 -8.40
C PRO A 72 5.61 10.06 -6.90
N ALA A 73 4.62 9.82 -6.04
CA ALA A 73 4.84 9.68 -4.60
C ALA A 73 5.73 8.47 -4.25
N SER A 74 5.63 7.36 -4.97
CA SER A 74 6.40 6.13 -4.71
C SER A 74 7.90 6.39 -4.71
N THR A 75 8.39 7.17 -5.67
CA THR A 75 9.81 7.52 -5.79
C THR A 75 10.29 8.38 -4.63
N LEU A 76 9.47 9.33 -4.17
CA LEU A 76 9.78 10.17 -3.03
C LEU A 76 9.74 9.36 -1.72
N VAL A 77 8.75 8.49 -1.55
CA VAL A 77 8.65 7.63 -0.37
C VAL A 77 9.84 6.66 -0.32
N GLU A 78 10.27 6.11 -1.46
CA GLU A 78 11.47 5.27 -1.53
C GLU A 78 12.73 6.04 -1.15
N GLN A 79 12.87 7.31 -1.55
CA GLN A 79 13.96 8.17 -1.09
C GLN A 79 13.92 8.41 0.43
N VAL A 80 12.74 8.62 1.00
CA VAL A 80 12.56 8.75 2.47
C VAL A 80 12.94 7.46 3.19
N ILE A 81 12.48 6.30 2.71
CA ILE A 81 12.83 4.98 3.27
C ILE A 81 14.35 4.76 3.24
N ASN A 82 15.01 5.22 2.18
CA ASN A 82 16.48 5.18 2.05
C ASN A 82 17.22 6.28 2.86
N GLY A 83 16.51 7.04 3.69
CA GLY A 83 17.10 8.03 4.61
C GLY A 83 17.36 9.40 3.99
N ASN A 84 16.94 9.66 2.76
CA ASN A 84 17.08 10.97 2.12
C ASN A 84 15.91 11.89 2.49
N PHE A 85 15.97 12.48 3.68
CA PHE A 85 14.95 13.42 4.17
C PHE A 85 15.04 14.83 3.56
N LYS A 86 16.15 15.18 2.88
CA LYS A 86 16.32 16.51 2.26
C LYS A 86 15.26 16.83 1.21
N ILE A 87 14.68 15.80 0.59
CA ILE A 87 13.63 15.95 -0.41
C ILE A 87 12.36 16.62 0.16
N LEU A 88 12.19 16.55 1.49
CA LEU A 88 11.06 17.12 2.22
C LEU A 88 11.19 18.63 2.45
N GLU A 89 12.37 19.22 2.18
CA GLU A 89 12.57 20.67 2.17
C GLU A 89 11.83 21.33 1.00
N ASN A 90 11.51 20.56 -0.05
CA ASN A 90 10.70 21.02 -1.16
C ASN A 90 9.20 20.88 -0.81
N GLU A 91 8.49 22.01 -0.75
CA GLU A 91 7.07 22.05 -0.40
C GLU A 91 6.16 21.28 -1.36
N ASN A 92 6.53 21.16 -2.65
CA ASN A 92 5.75 20.36 -3.60
C ASN A 92 5.90 18.86 -3.30
N ASN A 93 7.10 18.40 -2.99
CA ASN A 93 7.35 17.00 -2.61
C ASN A 93 6.61 16.65 -1.32
N LYS A 94 6.67 17.54 -0.32
CA LYS A 94 5.96 17.39 0.95
C LYS A 94 4.45 17.34 0.73
N SER A 95 3.90 18.24 -0.08
CA SER A 95 2.47 18.26 -0.43
C SER A 95 2.04 16.99 -1.14
N LEU A 96 2.85 16.48 -2.07
CA LEU A 96 2.56 15.24 -2.79
C LEU A 96 2.57 14.01 -1.86
N ILE A 97 3.56 13.89 -0.97
CA ILE A 97 3.61 12.81 0.02
C ILE A 97 2.41 12.91 0.96
N MET A 98 2.04 14.12 1.41
CA MET A 98 0.88 14.33 2.26
C MET A 98 -0.44 13.98 1.55
N ALA A 99 -0.58 14.33 0.27
CA ALA A 99 -1.72 13.95 -0.55
C ALA A 99 -1.81 12.43 -0.71
N PHE A 100 -0.67 11.76 -0.96
CA PHE A 100 -0.56 10.31 -0.99
C PHE A 100 -1.00 9.69 0.35
N ILE A 101 -0.42 10.09 1.48
CA ILE A 101 -0.80 9.56 2.81
C ILE A 101 -2.29 9.81 3.10
N SER A 102 -2.81 10.98 2.74
CA SER A 102 -4.20 11.36 2.99
C SER A 102 -5.20 10.57 2.14
N SER A 103 -4.87 10.29 0.88
CA SER A 103 -5.70 9.43 0.03
C SER A 103 -5.85 8.07 0.70
N PHE A 104 -4.74 7.44 1.12
CA PHE A 104 -4.79 6.16 1.81
C PHE A 104 -5.53 6.19 3.14
N ARG A 105 -5.36 7.24 3.97
CA ARG A 105 -6.11 7.36 5.24
C ARG A 105 -7.62 7.38 5.03
N HIS A 106 -8.10 8.01 3.96
CA HIS A 106 -9.52 8.02 3.63
C HIS A 106 -10.02 6.62 3.23
N PHE A 107 -9.22 5.87 2.47
CA PHE A 107 -9.54 4.49 2.09
C PHE A 107 -9.46 3.50 3.27
N TYR A 108 -8.50 3.66 4.19
CA TYR A 108 -8.37 2.80 5.37
C TYR A 108 -9.55 2.91 6.35
N LYS A 109 -10.29 4.03 6.39
CA LYS A 109 -11.55 4.13 7.15
C LYS A 109 -12.64 3.19 6.63
N CYS A 110 -12.66 2.92 5.32
CA CYS A 110 -13.54 1.92 4.71
C CYS A 110 -12.95 0.49 4.79
N PHE A 111 -11.65 0.34 5.05
CA PHE A 111 -10.88 -0.91 4.90
C PHE A 111 -10.50 -1.63 6.21
N PHE A 112 -11.39 -1.65 7.20
CA PHE A 112 -11.42 -2.57 8.36
C PHE A 112 -10.71 -2.23 9.70
N PRO A 113 -11.38 -2.53 10.85
CA PRO A 113 -10.81 -2.71 12.20
C PRO A 113 -9.67 -3.75 12.32
N THR A 114 -9.47 -4.62 11.32
CA THR A 114 -8.52 -5.75 11.38
C THR A 114 -7.07 -5.34 11.10
N LEU A 115 -6.83 -4.33 10.28
CA LEU A 115 -5.47 -3.82 10.03
C LEU A 115 -4.90 -3.10 11.25
N SER A 116 -5.77 -2.61 12.15
CA SER A 116 -5.36 -2.04 13.43
C SER A 116 -4.56 -3.03 14.29
N TYR A 117 -4.90 -4.32 14.26
CA TYR A 117 -4.16 -5.34 15.02
C TYR A 117 -2.79 -5.64 14.42
N LEU A 118 -2.68 -5.64 13.10
CA LEU A 118 -1.44 -5.93 12.38
C LEU A 118 -0.44 -4.76 12.52
N PHE A 119 -0.94 -3.52 12.48
CA PHE A 119 -0.14 -2.33 12.79
C PHE A 119 0.17 -2.20 14.29
N LYS A 120 -0.73 -2.60 15.19
CA LYS A 120 -0.49 -2.59 16.64
C LYS A 120 0.52 -3.65 17.07
N TRP A 121 0.56 -4.80 16.39
CA TRP A 121 1.60 -5.81 16.56
C TRP A 121 2.95 -5.34 15.98
N ALA A 122 2.96 -4.81 14.76
CA ALA A 122 4.17 -4.26 14.15
C ALA A 122 4.74 -3.05 14.94
N ASN A 123 3.88 -2.21 15.51
CA ASN A 123 4.29 -1.11 16.40
C ASN A 123 4.80 -1.59 17.76
N ASN A 124 4.37 -2.76 18.24
CA ASN A 124 4.87 -3.32 19.49
C ASN A 124 6.27 -3.95 19.35
N GLU A 125 6.65 -4.42 18.15
CA GLU A 125 8.02 -4.89 17.89
C GLU A 125 8.96 -3.81 17.32
N MET A 126 8.43 -2.76 16.69
CA MET A 126 9.20 -1.58 16.22
C MET A 126 9.26 -0.43 17.25
N ILE A 127 9.27 -0.71 18.57
CA ILE A 127 9.48 0.30 19.63
C ILE A 127 10.97 0.72 19.73
N SER A 128 11.61 1.01 18.59
CA SER A 128 12.89 1.74 18.60
C SER A 128 12.92 2.97 17.69
N LEU A 129 11.86 3.25 16.93
CA LEU A 129 11.78 4.49 16.13
C LEU A 129 10.41 5.15 16.33
N ASN A 130 10.41 6.15 17.22
CA ASN A 130 9.29 7.00 17.61
C ASN A 130 8.53 7.58 16.40
N PHE A 131 7.33 7.07 16.12
CA PHE A 131 6.25 7.84 15.49
C PHE A 131 4.92 7.50 16.18
N TYR A 132 4.59 8.26 17.22
CA TYR A 132 3.27 8.24 17.84
C TYR A 132 2.27 8.97 16.94
N PHE A 133 1.31 8.24 16.35
CA PHE A 133 0.11 8.85 15.79
C PHE A 133 -1.03 8.70 16.80
N TYR A 134 -1.44 9.83 17.39
CA TYR A 134 -2.64 9.93 18.21
C TYR A 134 -3.89 9.96 17.31
N PHE A 135 -4.94 9.29 17.79
CA PHE A 135 -6.15 8.87 17.07
C PHE A 135 -7.01 10.02 16.51
#